data_AF-A0A3S4INJ9-F1
#
_entry.id   AF-A0A3S4INJ9-F1
#
_cell.length_a   1.000
_cell.length_b   1.000
_cell.length_c   1.000
_cell.angle_alpha   90.00
_cell.angle_beta   90.00
_cell.angle_gamma   90.00
#
_symmetry.space_group_name_H-M   'P 1'
#
loop_
_entity.id
_entity.type
_entity.pdbx_description
1 polymer ?
#
loop_
_entity_poly.entity_id
_entity_poly.type
_entity_poly.pdbx_seq_one_letter_code
_entity_poly.pdbx_strand_id
1 'polypeptide(L)'
;MAQAAIELVGINKSFGAVRANRDINLEVARGTIHGIVGENGAGKSTLMSILYGFYQADSGEIRVGGKPVSINTSNDAIALGIGMVHQHFMLVDNFTVLENIILGAENDALLKSSIAKARSELERLEREYGLEVDPDAVIEELPVGLQQRV
;
A
#
# COMPACT_ATOMS: atom_id res chain seq x y z
N MET A 1 11.27 25.29 -1.91
CA MET A 1 11.16 24.12 -1.00
C MET A 1 10.50 23.00 -1.78
N ALA A 2 10.94 21.75 -1.59
CA ALA A 2 10.34 20.61 -2.30
C ALA A 2 8.88 20.46 -1.84
N GLN A 3 7.96 20.19 -2.76
CA GLN A 3 6.56 19.97 -2.43
C GLN A 3 6.41 18.63 -1.69
N ALA A 4 5.72 18.62 -0.55
CA ALA A 4 5.38 17.40 0.16
C ALA A 4 4.45 16.51 -0.70
N ALA A 5 4.75 15.22 -0.75
CA ALA A 5 3.84 14.20 -1.27
C ALA A 5 2.76 13.87 -0.24
N ILE A 6 3.18 13.68 1.02
CA ILE A 6 2.33 13.32 2.15
C ILE A 6 2.73 14.17 3.36
N GLU A 7 1.74 14.71 4.06
CA GLU A 7 1.91 15.35 5.36
C GLU A 7 0.93 14.73 6.37
N LEU A 8 1.44 14.42 7.55
CA LEU A 8 0.68 14.05 8.73
C LEU A 8 0.87 15.18 9.74
N VAL A 9 -0.22 15.79 10.18
CA VAL A 9 -0.19 16.96 11.07
C VAL A 9 -0.94 16.63 12.36
N GLY A 10 -0.21 16.53 13.46
CA GLY A 10 -0.75 16.27 14.79
C GLY A 10 -1.57 14.98 14.89
N ILE A 11 -1.14 13.91 14.22
CA ILE A 11 -1.88 12.64 14.21
C ILE A 11 -1.84 11.97 15.59
N ASN A 12 -3.03 11.66 16.12
CA ASN A 12 -3.20 10.92 17.36
C ASN A 12 -4.00 9.64 17.11
N LYS A 13 -3.62 8.56 17.80
CA LYS A 13 -4.36 7.30 17.81
C LYS A 13 -4.21 6.57 19.13
N SER A 14 -5.33 6.15 19.69
CA SER A 14 -5.41 5.36 20.91
C SER A 14 -6.25 4.10 20.70
N PHE A 15 -5.90 3.04 21.43
CA PHE A 15 -6.65 1.80 21.54
C PHE A 15 -6.89 1.54 23.03
N GLY A 16 -8.09 1.86 23.51
CA GLY A 16 -8.36 1.88 24.95
C GLY A 16 -7.39 2.81 25.69
N ALA A 17 -6.66 2.27 26.67
CA ALA A 17 -5.69 3.03 27.45
C ALA A 17 -4.36 3.28 26.72
N VAL A 18 -4.08 2.58 25.61
CA VAL A 18 -2.79 2.66 24.91
C VAL A 18 -2.83 3.78 23.89
N ARG A 19 -1.92 4.76 24.02
CA ARG A 19 -1.72 5.82 23.02
C ARG A 19 -0.68 5.36 21.99
N ALA A 20 -1.15 4.74 20.92
CA ALA A 20 -0.28 4.21 19.86
C ALA A 20 0.42 5.31 19.05
N ASN A 21 -0.27 6.42 18.75
CA ASN A 21 0.32 7.61 18.13
C ASN A 21 -0.07 8.84 18.95
N ARG A 22 0.91 9.72 19.22
CA ARG A 22 0.69 10.94 20.00
C ARG A 22 1.37 12.10 19.29
N ASP A 23 0.56 13.01 18.77
CA ASP A 23 1.00 14.25 18.12
C ASP A 23 2.09 14.01 17.04
N ILE A 24 1.83 13.04 16.17
CA ILE A 24 2.77 12.69 15.11
C ILE A 24 2.69 13.74 14.00
N ASN A 25 3.85 14.33 13.70
CA ASN A 25 4.05 15.25 12.60
C ASN A 25 5.10 14.67 11.66
N LEU A 26 4.72 14.39 10.41
CA LEU A 26 5.57 13.76 9.41
C LEU A 26 5.36 14.43 8.05
N GLU A 27 6.44 14.75 7.36
CA GLU A 27 6.43 15.25 5.99
C GLU A 27 7.30 14.35 5.12
N VAL A 28 6.72 13.84 4.03
CA VAL A 28 7.44 13.06 3.01
C VAL A 28 7.49 13.87 1.74
N ALA A 29 8.67 14.34 1.35
CA ALA A 29 8.87 15.08 0.12
C ALA A 29 8.70 14.18 -1.11
N ARG A 30 8.18 14.75 -2.22
CA ARG A 30 8.10 14.02 -3.49
C ARG A 30 9.48 13.53 -3.95
N GLY A 31 9.53 12.28 -4.45
CA GLY A 31 10.74 11.68 -5.00
C GLY A 31 11.78 11.30 -3.94
N THR A 32 11.38 11.12 -2.68
CA THR A 32 12.27 10.73 -1.59
C THR A 32 11.88 9.38 -0.99
N ILE A 33 12.86 8.70 -0.41
CA ILE A 33 12.64 7.53 0.45
C ILE A 33 12.73 8.02 1.89
N HIS A 34 11.66 7.81 2.66
CA HIS A 34 11.62 8.18 4.07
C HIS A 34 11.56 6.94 4.96
N GLY A 35 12.56 6.79 5.83
CA GLY A 35 12.63 5.66 6.77
C GLY A 35 12.04 6.01 8.12
N ILE A 36 11.03 5.25 8.58
CA ILE A 36 10.48 5.37 9.94
C ILE A 36 11.03 4.20 10.77
N VAL A 37 11.89 4.52 11.75
CA VAL A 37 12.56 3.52 12.58
C VAL A 37 12.21 3.75 14.05
N GLY A 38 12.09 2.66 14.80
CA GLY A 38 11.76 2.67 16.21
C GLY A 38 11.47 1.25 16.71
N GLU A 39 11.35 1.08 18.02
CA GLU A 39 11.11 -0.22 18.65
C GLU A 39 9.73 -0.81 18.27
N ASN A 40 9.56 -2.11 18.53
CA ASN A 40 8.26 -2.76 18.39
C ASN A 40 7.26 -2.12 19.36
N GLY A 41 6.05 -1.83 18.88
CA GLY A 41 5.05 -1.11 19.67
C GLY A 41 5.15 0.41 19.64
N ALA A 42 6.17 1.01 19.00
CA ALA A 42 6.30 2.46 18.86
C ALA A 42 5.24 3.15 17.96
N GLY A 43 4.22 2.42 17.50
CA GLY A 43 3.13 2.98 16.69
C GLY A 43 3.43 3.14 15.19
N LYS A 44 4.54 2.58 14.68
CA LYS A 44 4.92 2.65 13.25
C LYS A 44 3.86 2.04 12.34
N SER A 45 3.50 0.77 12.58
CA SER A 45 2.48 0.08 11.79
C SER A 45 1.12 0.74 11.94
N THR A 46 0.77 1.24 13.14
CA THR A 46 -0.46 2.02 13.35
C THR A 46 -0.51 3.26 12.48
N LEU A 47 0.59 4.01 12.40
CA LEU A 47 0.69 5.22 11.56
C LEU A 47 0.50 4.88 10.08
N MET A 48 1.12 3.80 9.60
CA MET A 48 0.97 3.35 8.22
C MET A 48 -0.45 2.86 7.94
N SER A 49 -1.06 2.11 8.86
CA SER A 49 -2.46 1.67 8.77
C SER A 49 -3.44 2.84 8.74
N ILE A 50 -3.14 3.97 9.40
CA ILE A 50 -3.93 5.19 9.29
C ILE A 50 -3.80 5.79 7.88
N LEU A 51 -2.58 5.90 7.38
CA LEU A 51 -2.30 6.46 6.05
C LEU A 51 -2.96 5.66 4.91
N TYR A 52 -3.16 4.35 5.12
CA TYR A 52 -3.81 3.46 4.16
C TYR A 52 -5.29 3.18 4.49
N GLY A 53 -5.87 3.85 5.48
CA GLY A 53 -7.32 3.77 5.75
C GLY A 53 -7.80 2.52 6.49
N PHE A 54 -6.91 1.69 7.06
CA PHE A 54 -7.32 0.59 7.95
C PHE A 54 -7.73 1.06 9.34
N TYR A 55 -7.11 2.14 9.82
CA TYR A 55 -7.48 2.79 11.05
C TYR A 55 -7.78 4.26 10.81
N GLN A 56 -8.70 4.81 11.59
CA GLN A 56 -8.94 6.26 11.61
C GLN A 56 -8.15 6.90 12.73
N ALA A 57 -7.43 7.98 12.44
CA ALA A 57 -6.84 8.82 13.47
C ALA A 57 -7.95 9.36 14.38
N ASP A 58 -7.67 9.47 15.68
CA ASP A 58 -8.63 10.07 16.63
C ASP A 58 -8.66 11.60 16.48
N SER A 59 -7.53 12.18 16.05
CA SER A 59 -7.41 13.60 15.69
C SER A 59 -6.18 13.85 14.82
N GLY A 60 -6.11 15.05 14.24
CA GLY A 60 -5.07 15.50 13.32
C GLY A 60 -5.57 15.57 11.88
N GLU A 61 -4.66 15.87 10.96
CA GLU A 61 -4.97 16.06 9.54
C GLU A 61 -3.95 15.31 8.67
N ILE A 62 -4.43 14.66 7.62
CA ILE A 62 -3.60 14.08 6.55
C ILE A 62 -3.71 14.99 5.34
N ARG A 63 -2.58 15.33 4.71
CA ARG A 63 -2.54 16.03 3.43
C ARG A 63 -1.80 15.22 2.39
N VAL A 64 -2.32 15.24 1.17
CA VAL A 64 -1.65 14.64 0.00
C VAL A 64 -1.46 15.74 -1.04
N GLY A 65 -0.20 15.99 -1.42
CA GLY A 65 0.15 17.09 -2.30
C GLY A 65 -0.27 18.47 -1.78
N GLY A 66 -0.24 18.68 -0.46
CA GLY A 66 -0.62 19.93 0.21
C GLY A 66 -2.13 20.14 0.39
N LYS A 67 -2.98 19.17 0.00
CA LYS A 67 -4.44 19.26 0.19
C LYS A 67 -4.89 18.35 1.33
N PRO A 68 -5.68 18.85 2.29
CA PRO A 68 -6.33 17.99 3.29
C PRO A 68 -7.18 16.91 2.61
N VAL A 69 -7.07 15.69 3.10
CA VAL A 69 -7.82 14.52 2.60
C VAL A 69 -8.42 13.74 3.75
N SER A 70 -9.49 12.99 3.46
CA SER A 70 -10.04 11.99 4.37
C SER A 70 -9.84 10.62 3.75
N ILE A 71 -9.20 9.72 4.49
CA ILE A 71 -8.88 8.36 4.04
C ILE A 71 -9.60 7.40 4.98
N ASN A 72 -10.80 6.97 4.60
CA ASN A 72 -11.65 6.11 5.43
C ASN A 72 -11.44 4.63 5.12
N THR A 73 -10.95 4.33 3.91
CA THR A 73 -10.74 3.00 3.38
C THR A 73 -9.45 2.92 2.56
N SER A 74 -8.98 1.70 2.30
CA SER A 74 -7.86 1.47 1.37
C SER A 74 -8.15 1.97 -0.04
N ASN A 75 -9.40 1.91 -0.49
CA ASN A 75 -9.81 2.46 -1.79
C ASN A 75 -9.61 3.98 -1.87
N ASP A 76 -9.86 4.71 -0.78
CA ASP A 76 -9.59 6.15 -0.73
C ASP A 76 -8.08 6.42 -0.86
N ALA A 77 -7.25 5.63 -0.18
CA ALA A 77 -5.79 5.74 -0.27
C ALA A 77 -5.29 5.46 -1.70
N ILE A 78 -5.80 4.40 -2.33
CA ILE A 78 -5.48 4.02 -3.71
C ILE A 78 -5.88 5.14 -4.69
N ALA A 79 -7.08 5.71 -4.53
CA ALA A 79 -7.55 6.82 -5.36
C ALA A 79 -6.66 8.09 -5.24
N LEU A 80 -5.95 8.24 -4.11
CA LEU A 80 -4.97 9.30 -3.86
C LEU A 80 -3.55 8.94 -4.33
N GLY A 81 -3.35 7.74 -4.89
CA GLY A 81 -2.05 7.24 -5.37
C GLY A 81 -1.16 6.66 -4.27
N ILE A 82 -1.74 6.24 -3.13
CA ILE A 82 -1.02 5.60 -2.04
C ILE A 82 -1.15 4.08 -2.18
N GLY A 83 -0.04 3.41 -2.49
CA GLY A 83 0.08 1.95 -2.47
C GLY A 83 0.71 1.45 -1.17
N MET A 84 0.40 0.23 -0.78
CA MET A 84 0.97 -0.42 0.42
C MET A 84 1.40 -1.85 0.10
N VAL A 85 2.63 -2.18 0.50
CA VAL A 85 3.11 -3.57 0.57
C VAL A 85 2.98 -4.03 2.02
N HIS A 86 2.27 -5.13 2.24
CA HIS A 86 1.95 -5.63 3.58
C HIS A 86 3.09 -6.45 4.17
N GLN A 87 3.24 -6.42 5.50
CA GLN A 87 4.24 -7.23 6.22
C GLN A 87 3.95 -8.74 6.12
N HIS A 88 2.66 -9.11 6.12
CA HIS A 88 2.20 -10.46 5.80
C HIS A 88 1.63 -10.45 4.38
N PHE A 89 1.91 -11.49 3.59
CA PHE A 89 1.39 -11.57 2.23
C PHE A 89 -0.13 -11.57 2.25
N MET A 90 -0.70 -10.73 1.40
CA MET A 90 -2.14 -10.66 1.13
C MET A 90 -2.43 -11.38 -0.19
N LEU A 91 -1.82 -12.55 -0.39
CA LEU A 91 -1.97 -13.36 -1.59
C LEU A 91 -3.04 -14.42 -1.38
N VAL A 92 -3.73 -14.76 -2.46
CA VAL A 92 -4.68 -15.87 -2.54
C VAL A 92 -3.91 -17.08 -3.06
N ASP A 93 -3.67 -18.05 -2.18
CA ASP A 93 -2.77 -19.18 -2.39
C ASP A 93 -3.12 -20.03 -3.62
N ASN A 94 -4.41 -20.23 -3.89
CA ASN A 94 -4.92 -21.06 -4.98
C ASN A 94 -5.14 -20.30 -6.30
N PHE A 95 -4.74 -19.03 -6.37
CA PHE A 95 -4.80 -18.22 -7.58
C PHE A 95 -3.43 -18.21 -8.26
N THR A 96 -3.43 -17.97 -9.56
CA THR A 96 -2.21 -17.64 -10.31
C THR A 96 -1.67 -16.27 -9.89
N VAL A 97 -0.41 -16.01 -10.23
CA VAL A 97 0.21 -14.69 -10.07
C VAL A 97 -0.61 -13.62 -10.77
N LEU A 98 -1.03 -13.86 -12.02
CA LEU A 98 -1.82 -12.91 -12.77
C LEU A 98 -3.20 -12.66 -12.13
N GLU A 99 -3.86 -13.70 -11.62
CA GLU A 99 -5.13 -13.56 -10.90
C GLU A 99 -4.99 -12.75 -9.61
N ASN A 100 -3.89 -12.92 -8.86
CA ASN A 100 -3.61 -12.11 -7.67
C ASN A 100 -3.37 -10.63 -8.01
N ILE A 101 -2.70 -10.33 -9.13
CA ILE A 101 -2.40 -8.96 -9.54
C ILE A 101 -3.65 -8.21 -9.99
N ILE A 102 -4.58 -8.87 -10.69
CA ILE A 102 -5.80 -8.23 -11.17
C ILE A 102 -6.89 -8.13 -10.10
N LEU A 103 -6.74 -8.87 -9.00
CA LEU A 103 -7.74 -8.98 -7.95
C LEU A 103 -8.10 -7.60 -7.37
N GLY A 104 -9.36 -7.18 -7.54
CA GLY A 104 -9.84 -5.87 -7.08
C GLY A 104 -9.60 -4.72 -8.08
N ALA A 105 -8.93 -4.99 -9.19
CA ALA A 105 -8.79 -4.08 -10.34
C ALA A 105 -9.67 -4.50 -11.52
N GLU A 106 -10.52 -5.53 -11.37
CA GLU A 106 -11.42 -5.96 -12.42
C GLU A 106 -12.56 -4.96 -12.64
N ASN A 107 -12.85 -4.65 -13.90
CA ASN A 107 -14.11 -4.05 -14.28
C ASN A 107 -15.01 -5.17 -14.83
N ASP A 108 -16.16 -5.41 -14.20
CA ASP A 108 -17.05 -6.56 -14.47
C ASP A 108 -17.36 -6.78 -15.96
N ALA A 109 -17.51 -5.70 -16.74
CA ALA A 109 -17.85 -5.78 -18.17
C ALA A 109 -16.65 -6.11 -19.09
N LEU A 110 -15.42 -6.07 -18.57
CA LEU A 110 -14.18 -6.01 -19.37
C LEU A 110 -13.09 -6.98 -18.90
N LEU A 111 -13.45 -7.99 -18.09
CA LEU A 111 -12.53 -8.93 -17.43
C LEU A 111 -11.43 -9.47 -18.36
N LYS A 112 -11.79 -9.93 -19.57
CA LYS A 112 -10.81 -10.41 -20.57
C LYS A 112 -9.80 -9.34 -21.00
N SER A 113 -10.26 -8.11 -21.17
CA SER A 113 -9.37 -7.00 -21.54
C SER A 113 -8.52 -6.53 -20.36
N SER A 114 -9.03 -6.64 -19.12
CA SER A 114 -8.27 -6.36 -17.90
C SER A 114 -7.12 -7.37 -17.74
N ILE A 115 -7.39 -8.66 -17.95
CA ILE A 115 -6.37 -9.72 -17.92
C ILE A 115 -5.26 -9.47 -18.96
N ALA A 116 -5.64 -9.19 -20.22
CA ALA A 116 -4.66 -8.96 -21.28
C ALA A 116 -3.77 -7.73 -21.01
N LYS A 117 -4.36 -6.65 -20.47
CA LYS A 117 -3.62 -5.45 -20.07
C LYS A 117 -2.70 -5.72 -18.89
N ALA A 118 -3.19 -6.40 -17.86
CA ALA A 118 -2.41 -6.73 -16.68
C ALA A 118 -1.21 -7.61 -17.01
N ARG A 119 -1.40 -8.61 -17.88
CA ARG A 119 -0.27 -9.44 -18.38
C ARG A 119 0.76 -8.59 -19.11
N SER A 120 0.32 -7.74 -20.04
CA SER A 120 1.24 -6.88 -20.79
C SER A 120 2.00 -5.90 -19.89
N GLU A 121 1.35 -5.41 -18.83
CA GLU A 121 1.98 -4.52 -17.85
C GLU A 121 2.95 -5.28 -16.94
N LEU A 122 2.58 -6.47 -16.46
CA LEU A 122 3.46 -7.35 -15.70
C LEU A 122 4.73 -7.66 -16.49
N GLU A 123 4.61 -8.12 -17.73
CA GLU A 123 5.75 -8.39 -18.61
C GLU A 123 6.63 -7.15 -18.85
N ARG A 124 6.03 -5.94 -18.85
CA ARG A 124 6.76 -4.68 -18.95
C ARG A 124 7.57 -4.42 -17.68
N LEU A 125 6.96 -4.60 -16.50
CA LEU A 125 7.60 -4.44 -15.20
C LEU A 125 8.73 -5.46 -14.98
N GLU A 126 8.52 -6.72 -15.39
CA GLU A 126 9.56 -7.75 -15.34
C GLU A 126 10.80 -7.35 -16.13
N ARG A 127 10.62 -6.86 -17.35
CA ARG A 127 11.73 -6.40 -18.21
C ARG A 127 12.42 -5.14 -17.67
N GLU A 128 11.66 -4.21 -17.10
CA GLU A 128 12.19 -2.94 -16.62
C GLU A 128 12.92 -3.08 -15.27
N TYR A 129 12.39 -3.89 -14.36
CA TYR A 129 12.85 -3.99 -12.98
C TYR A 129 13.51 -5.32 -12.61
N GLY A 130 13.52 -6.32 -13.51
CA GLY A 130 14.12 -7.64 -13.27
C GLY A 130 13.36 -8.49 -12.25
N LEU A 131 12.05 -8.24 -12.08
CA LEU A 131 11.18 -8.93 -11.13
C LEU A 131 10.49 -10.15 -11.77
N GLU A 132 11.27 -11.02 -12.40
CA GLU A 132 10.74 -12.20 -13.12
C GLU A 132 9.89 -13.09 -12.20
N VAL A 133 8.67 -13.36 -12.63
CA VAL A 133 7.69 -14.26 -12.01
C VAL A 133 6.74 -14.83 -13.08
N ASP A 134 6.57 -16.15 -13.12
CA ASP A 134 5.65 -16.77 -14.08
C ASP A 134 4.20 -16.32 -13.81
N PRO A 135 3.54 -15.59 -14.73
CA PRO A 135 2.17 -15.09 -14.53
C PRO A 135 1.14 -16.21 -14.34
N ASP A 136 1.44 -17.42 -14.85
CA ASP A 136 0.55 -18.58 -14.85
C ASP A 136 0.84 -19.56 -13.71
N ALA A 137 1.88 -19.31 -12.90
CA ALA A 137 2.18 -20.12 -11.72
C ALA A 137 1.18 -19.84 -10.58
N VAL A 138 0.78 -20.89 -9.86
CA VAL A 138 -0.08 -20.80 -8.67
C VAL A 138 0.75 -20.36 -7.47
N ILE A 139 0.24 -19.43 -6.66
CA ILE A 139 0.98 -18.83 -5.53
C ILE A 139 1.52 -19.88 -4.56
N GLU A 140 0.73 -20.89 -4.20
CA GLU A 140 1.13 -21.92 -3.23
C GLU A 140 2.32 -22.78 -3.70
N GLU A 141 2.55 -22.85 -5.00
CA GLU A 141 3.67 -23.60 -5.60
C GLU A 141 4.96 -22.78 -5.66
N LEU A 142 4.87 -21.45 -5.46
CA LEU A 142 6.02 -20.56 -5.51
C LEU A 142 6.83 -20.60 -4.19
N PRO A 143 8.17 -20.62 -4.27
CA PRO A 143 9.01 -20.31 -3.12
C PRO A 143 8.69 -18.93 -2.55
N VAL A 144 8.80 -18.77 -1.23
CA VAL A 144 8.55 -17.52 -0.50
C VAL A 144 9.28 -16.31 -1.12
N GLY A 145 10.51 -16.49 -1.61
CA GLY A 145 11.27 -15.41 -2.25
C GLY A 145 10.67 -14.93 -3.58
N LEU A 146 9.93 -15.78 -4.30
CA LEU A 146 9.16 -15.38 -5.48
C LEU A 146 7.82 -14.77 -5.09
N GLN A 147 7.17 -15.28 -4.04
CA GLN A 147 5.94 -14.66 -3.49
C GLN A 147 6.17 -13.21 -3.05
N GLN A 148 7.38 -12.85 -2.60
CA GLN A 148 7.74 -11.45 -2.27
C GLN A 148 7.79 -10.50 -3.46
N ARG A 149 7.85 -11.02 -4.69
CA ARG A 149 7.91 -10.21 -5.92
C ARG A 149 6.52 -9.96 -6.51
N VAL A 150 5.55 -10.79 -6.14
CA VAL A 150 4.13 -10.66 -6.49
C VAL A 150 3.52 -9.57 -5.62
#